data_AF-A0A840IQL3-F1
#
_entry.id   AF-A0A840IQL3-F1
#
_cell.length_a   1.000
_cell.length_b   1.000
_cell.length_c   1.000
_cell.angle_alpha   90.00
_cell.angle_beta   90.00
_cell.angle_gamma   90.00
#
_symmetry.space_group_name_H-M   'P 1'
#
loop_
_entity.id
_entity.type
_entity.pdbx_description
1 polymer ?
#
loop_
_entity_poly.entity_id
_entity_poly.type
_entity_poly.pdbx_seq_one_letter_code
_entity_poly.pdbx_strand_id
1 'polypeptide(L)'
;MIRSRPASTALNTCKALQRFYNHPVEPTAMDRDPMRKQSEPVATEKLIPNVSDDQLTRLHDTCRDRRYTAYFQLFVDTGARRTEVANLTTA
;
A
#
# COMPACT_ATOMS: atom_id res chain seq x y z
N MET A 1 -27.00 -9.72 -1.78
CA MET A 1 -25.64 -9.81 -1.19
C MET A 1 -24.95 -8.45 -1.39
N ILE A 2 -24.84 -7.63 -0.34
CA ILE A 2 -24.17 -6.32 -0.46
C ILE A 2 -22.68 -6.59 -0.60
N ARG A 3 -22.09 -6.18 -1.73
CA ARG A 3 -20.65 -6.34 -2.00
C ARG A 3 -19.88 -5.38 -1.08
N SER A 4 -19.47 -5.85 0.09
CA SER A 4 -18.64 -5.06 1.01
C SER A 4 -17.24 -4.86 0.41
N ARG A 5 -16.70 -3.65 0.55
CA ARG A 5 -15.31 -3.35 0.19
C ARG A 5 -14.35 -4.16 1.09
N PRO A 6 -13.10 -4.42 0.64
CA PRO A 6 -12.10 -5.07 1.49
C PRO A 6 -11.92 -4.35 2.84
N ALA A 7 -11.62 -5.11 3.89
CA ALA A 7 -11.45 -4.57 5.25
C ALA A 7 -10.39 -3.45 5.32
N SER A 8 -9.31 -3.57 4.54
CA SER A 8 -8.28 -2.52 4.41
C SER A 8 -8.83 -1.21 3.86
N THR A 9 -9.72 -1.27 2.86
CA THR A 9 -10.37 -0.10 2.28
C THR A 9 -11.31 0.56 3.28
N ALA A 10 -12.09 -0.25 4.03
CA ALA A 10 -12.98 0.24 5.06
C ALA A 10 -12.18 0.94 6.19
N LEU A 11 -11.08 0.33 6.64
CA LEU A 11 -10.21 0.90 7.67
C LEU A 11 -9.58 2.24 7.23
N ASN A 12 -9.03 2.29 6.02
CA ASN A 12 -8.43 3.52 5.48
C ASN A 12 -9.46 4.65 5.37
N THR A 13 -10.68 4.32 4.93
CA THR A 13 -11.78 5.28 4.85
C THR A 13 -12.19 5.77 6.24
N CYS A 14 -12.32 4.87 7.22
CA CYS A 14 -12.66 5.21 8.60
C CYS A 14 -11.61 6.16 9.21
N LYS A 15 -10.32 5.87 9.03
CA LYS A 15 -9.21 6.72 9.50
C LYS A 15 -9.19 8.09 8.83
N ALA A 16 -9.48 8.15 7.53
CA ALA A 16 -9.57 9.42 6.81
C ALA A 16 -10.71 10.30 7.35
N LEU A 17 -11.89 9.71 7.59
CA LEU A 17 -13.03 10.43 8.17
C LEU A 17 -12.75 10.89 9.61
N GLN A 18 -12.17 10.04 10.45
CA GLN A 18 -11.77 10.45 11.80
C GLN A 18 -10.81 11.64 11.78
N ARG A 19 -9.78 11.61 10.92
CA ARG A 19 -8.84 12.75 10.79
C ARG A 19 -9.53 14.01 10.27
N PHE A 20 -10.45 13.86 9.32
CA PHE A 20 -11.21 14.98 8.77
C PHE A 20 -12.04 15.69 9.86
N TYR A 21 -12.81 14.94 10.65
CA TYR A 21 -13.64 15.53 11.72
C TYR A 21 -12.82 15.99 12.94
N ASN A 22 -11.63 15.41 13.17
CA ASN A 22 -10.72 15.83 14.25
C ASN A 22 -9.88 17.07 13.94
N HIS A 23 -9.86 17.56 12.69
CA HIS A 23 -9.08 18.75 12.31
C HIS A 23 -9.99 19.88 11.77
N PRO A 24 -10.80 20.51 12.64
CA PRO A 24 -11.62 21.64 12.24
C PRO A 24 -10.72 22.86 11.96
N VAL A 25 -10.82 23.40 10.74
CA VAL A 25 -10.07 24.60 10.29
C VAL A 25 -10.68 25.90 10.84
N GLU A 26 -11.93 25.84 11.29
CA GLU A 26 -12.69 26.89 11.97
C GLU A 26 -13.53 26.22 13.08
N PRO A 27 -13.97 26.92 14.15
CA PRO A 27 -14.87 26.33 15.14
C PRO A 27 -16.16 25.90 14.42
N THR A 28 -16.26 24.60 14.18
CA THR A 28 -17.31 23.99 13.36
C THR A 28 -18.67 24.17 14.03
N ALA A 29 -19.72 24.39 13.24
CA ALA A 29 -21.13 24.41 13.67
C ALA A 29 -21.64 23.03 14.18
N MET A 30 -20.74 22.11 14.51
CA MET A 30 -21.02 20.77 14.96
C MET A 30 -20.77 20.67 16.46
N ASP A 31 -21.84 20.49 17.23
CA ASP A 31 -21.75 20.34 18.70
C ASP A 31 -20.96 19.08 19.12
N ARG A 32 -20.87 18.07 18.23
CA ARG A 32 -20.22 16.77 18.49
C ARG A 32 -19.64 16.16 17.21
N ASP A 33 -18.49 15.49 17.36
CA ASP A 33 -17.87 14.66 16.31
C ASP A 33 -18.71 13.39 16.04
N PRO A 34 -19.17 13.16 14.79
CA PRO A 34 -19.94 11.97 14.42
C PRO A 34 -19.11 10.67 14.48
N MET A 35 -17.79 10.75 14.44
CA MET A 35 -16.89 9.59 14.48
C MET A 35 -16.58 9.12 15.91
N ARG A 36 -16.93 9.91 16.93
CA ARG A 36 -16.60 9.65 18.35
C ARG A 36 -17.02 8.27 18.88
N LYS A 37 -18.10 7.69 18.34
CA LYS A 37 -18.63 6.37 18.77
C LYS A 37 -18.34 5.25 17.76
N GLN A 38 -17.66 5.54 16.66
CA GLN A 38 -17.34 4.55 15.63
C GLN A 38 -16.05 3.83 16.01
N SER A 39 -16.11 2.50 16.16
CA SER A 39 -14.92 1.68 16.32
C SER A 39 -14.21 1.48 14.97
N GLU A 40 -12.88 1.41 15.00
CA GLU A 40 -12.12 1.06 13.80
C GLU A 40 -12.49 -0.36 13.35
N PRO A 41 -12.68 -0.59 12.02
CA PRO A 41 -12.82 -1.94 11.49
C PRO A 41 -11.59 -2.79 11.82
N VAL A 42 -11.79 -4.06 12.18
CA VAL A 42 -10.69 -4.98 12.45
C VAL A 42 -9.88 -5.19 11.18
N ALA A 43 -8.59 -4.85 11.22
CA ALA A 43 -7.66 -5.17 10.15
C ALA A 43 -7.41 -6.69 10.16
N THR A 44 -7.78 -7.38 9.09
CA THR A 44 -7.24 -8.71 8.84
C THR A 44 -5.81 -8.54 8.32
N GLU A 45 -4.83 -9.03 9.07
CA GLU A 45 -3.46 -9.11 8.57
C GLU A 45 -3.43 -10.08 7.38
N LYS A 46 -3.22 -9.52 6.18
CA LYS A 46 -3.03 -10.34 4.99
C LYS A 46 -1.56 -10.68 4.91
N LEU A 47 -1.22 -11.92 5.24
CA LEU A 47 0.11 -12.46 4.97
C LEU A 47 0.35 -12.41 3.46
N ILE A 48 1.34 -11.61 3.05
CA ILE A 48 1.82 -11.59 1.67
C ILE A 48 2.85 -12.71 1.58
N PRO A 49 2.67 -13.70 0.69
CA PRO A 49 3.65 -14.78 0.56
C PRO A 49 4.98 -14.21 0.08
N ASN A 50 6.06 -14.66 0.73
CA ASN A 50 7.40 -14.39 0.25
C ASN A 50 7.65 -15.16 -1.05
N VAL A 51 8.35 -14.53 -1.98
CA VAL A 51 8.75 -15.16 -3.25
C VAL A 51 9.93 -16.09 -2.97
N SER A 52 9.86 -17.35 -3.38
CA SER A 52 10.96 -18.31 -3.22
C SER A 52 12.05 -18.13 -4.28
N ASP A 53 13.25 -18.65 -4.03
CA ASP A 53 14.37 -18.62 -4.98
C ASP A 53 14.01 -19.30 -6.31
N ASP A 54 13.22 -20.38 -6.28
CA ASP A 54 12.71 -21.04 -7.49
C ASP A 54 11.78 -20.12 -8.30
N GLN A 55 10.93 -19.34 -7.62
CA GLN A 55 10.05 -18.39 -8.28
C GLN A 55 10.84 -17.21 -8.85
N LEU A 56 11.86 -16.74 -8.14
CA LEU A 56 12.78 -15.71 -8.62
C LEU A 56 13.56 -16.18 -9.85
N THR A 57 14.09 -17.40 -9.83
CA THR A 57 14.80 -18.01 -10.97
C THR A 57 13.89 -18.09 -12.19
N ARG A 58 12.68 -18.63 -12.03
CA ARG A 58 11.69 -18.69 -13.12
C ARG A 58 11.33 -17.32 -13.67
N LEU A 59 11.19 -16.31 -12.80
CA LEU A 59 10.88 -14.94 -13.22
C LEU A 59 12.06 -14.33 -14.00
N HIS A 60 13.28 -14.53 -13.52
CA HIS A 60 14.50 -14.09 -14.20
C HIS A 60 14.61 -14.70 -15.60
N ASP A 61 14.31 -16.00 -15.76
CA ASP A 61 14.36 -16.68 -17.07
C ASP A 61 13.34 -16.14 -18.09
N THR A 62 12.29 -15.45 -17.64
CA THR A 62 11.33 -14.79 -18.54
C THR A 62 11.80 -13.41 -19.03
N CYS A 63 12.86 -12.85 -18.46
CA CYS A 63 13.38 -11.52 -18.80
C CYS A 63 14.19 -11.58 -20.12
N ARG A 64 13.51 -11.35 -21.25
CA ARG A 64 14.10 -11.44 -22.60
C ARG A 64 14.88 -10.19 -23.06
N ASP A 65 14.57 -9.02 -22.50
CA ASP A 65 15.29 -7.76 -22.79
C ASP A 65 16.31 -7.50 -21.68
N ARG A 66 17.52 -7.06 -22.06
CA ARG A 66 18.59 -6.62 -21.17
C ARG A 66 18.08 -5.66 -20.08
N ARG A 67 17.11 -4.80 -20.41
CA ARG A 67 16.50 -3.87 -19.45
C ARG A 67 15.74 -4.59 -18.34
N TYR A 68 14.96 -5.62 -18.66
CA TYR A 68 14.22 -6.37 -17.64
C TYR A 68 15.15 -7.16 -16.73
N THR A 69 16.21 -7.76 -17.29
CA THR A 69 17.26 -8.41 -16.50
C THR A 69 17.92 -7.42 -15.53
N ALA A 70 18.30 -6.23 -16.02
CA ALA A 70 18.90 -5.20 -15.17
C ALA A 70 17.96 -4.72 -14.05
N TYR A 71 16.67 -4.53 -14.33
CA TYR A 71 15.69 -4.19 -13.30
C TYR A 71 15.54 -5.31 -12.27
N PHE A 72 15.42 -6.56 -12.71
CA PHE A 72 15.32 -7.70 -11.82
C PHE A 72 16.52 -7.77 -10.88
N GLN A 73 17.74 -7.71 -11.44
CA GLN A 73 18.98 -7.75 -10.67
C GLN A 73 19.01 -6.62 -9.63
N LEU A 74 18.67 -5.40 -10.04
CA LEU A 74 18.67 -4.24 -9.16
C LEU A 74 17.68 -4.41 -7.99
N PHE A 75 16.48 -4.92 -8.24
CA PHE A 75 15.51 -5.16 -7.17
C PHE A 75 15.98 -6.24 -6.18
N VAL A 76 16.56 -7.33 -6.68
CA VAL A 76 17.04 -8.44 -5.84
C VAL A 76 18.27 -8.03 -5.02
N ASP A 77 19.23 -7.35 -5.64
CA ASP A 77 20.51 -7.04 -5.02
C ASP A 77 20.42 -5.88 -4.02
N THR A 78 19.51 -4.92 -4.23
CA THR A 78 19.43 -3.70 -3.42
C THR A 78 18.21 -3.65 -2.50
N GLY A 79 17.13 -4.38 -2.82
CA GLY A 79 15.86 -4.26 -2.13
C GLY A 79 15.15 -2.91 -2.33
N ALA A 80 15.57 -2.11 -3.31
CA ALA A 80 15.02 -0.78 -3.57
C ALA A 80 13.52 -0.84 -3.92
N ARG A 81 12.79 0.22 -3.55
CA ARG A 81 11.39 0.38 -3.93
C ARG A 81 11.28 0.62 -5.43
N ARG A 82 10.18 0.17 -6.04
CA ARG A 82 9.89 0.41 -7.47
C ARG A 82 10.04 1.88 -7.87
N THR A 83 9.63 2.81 -7.01
CA THR A 83 9.72 4.25 -7.27
C THR A 83 11.15 4.78 -7.24
N GLU A 84 12.04 4.18 -6.45
CA GLU A 84 13.44 4.58 -6.39
C GLU A 84 14.13 4.18 -7.68
N VAL A 85 13.96 2.91 -8.11
CA VAL A 85 14.48 2.39 -9.37
C VAL A 85 13.95 3.18 -10.58
N ALA A 86 12.66 3.50 -10.59
CA ALA A 86 12.04 4.22 -11.71
C ALA A 86 12.54 5.66 -11.89
N ASN A 87 13.10 6.27 -10.84
CA ASN A 87 13.60 7.64 -10.86
C ASN A 87 15.13 7.71 -10.82
N LEU A 88 15.83 6.61 -11.11
CA LEU A 88 17.28 6.62 -11.20
C LEU A 88 17.74 7.49 -12.37
N THR A 89 18.64 8.43 -12.06
CA THR A 89 19.30 9.28 -13.05
C THR A 89 20.78 8.91 -13.14
N THR A 90 21.37 9.02 -14.31
CA THR A 90 22.83 8.99 -14.45
C THR A 90 23.39 10.31 -13.97
N ALA A 91 24.47 10.25 -13.17
CA ALA A 91 25.21 11.44 -12.74
C ALA A 91 25.86 12.17 -13.93
#